data_AF-A0A7I8ESP7-F1
#
_entry.id   AF-A0A7I8ESP7-F1
#
_cell.length_a   1.000
_cell.length_b   1.000
_cell.length_c   1.000
_cell.angle_alpha   90.00
_cell.angle_beta   90.00
_cell.angle_gamma   90.00
#
_symmetry.space_group_name_H-M   'P 1'
#
loop_
_entity.id
_entity.type
_entity.pdbx_description
1 polymer ?
#
loop_
_entity_poly.entity_id
_entity_poly.type
_entity_poly.pdbx_seq_one_letter_code
_entity_poly.pdbx_strand_id
1 'polypeptide(L)'
;MNNKLPANPGGPGGRSVAARAYLQRSLGQADVVVVGNGIAGLTAAIEARRLAPDKSVVIITDQTHPTINTPALKQFAIGKLAREQLLAYPAGTERAERIHIVNTRVDEIHARSKYVTLRGGHGFGYGSLLLATGSAPTGLAPSIPGANFDGVLTLHRLQDYLDLRRRIGEVNEAVVIGGGVHAIETVMGLLYWGIRVHWLIRGKTFMRNMLDETSSTLVLNNIQRAGAQVYLETEVSGIMGRVGAVAGIITNHSKMIPCQLVLCCVGTQPTTTLAEQCSIPMLLQHGIMVDDKLRTSVRDIYAAGDVASLKNPQSGTFEPRAQWYAATAQGRIAGAMMVGKQEQTPASFGIYWHATHLGELSMLTVGEPLSKDTKDTKDTNIQILTDSSKSDYRRVALSGDRLVGYLALGTEQPDSLAIKRIIEEGISVRDVIKPLLKGQFDARAYLARQHSRTTRDLLTGRAPALARQQNQPVVEYEIFPTVSRQQTDPLKVHEETPVSSAQGRQRQTDQLGMPQAQPERAATPQAMYEYEAQTRYNRGTNQPLPQFEMLVDEINPFTGNLPELSQAGMYDDEIDASYRRGNNDPLLDTPPIEPENTALRYKLWAYMGNEE
;
A
#
# COMPACT_ATOMS: atom_id res chain seq x y z
N MET A 1 -56.00 32.27 -35.00
CA MET A 1 -55.24 31.26 -34.24
C MET A 1 -53.84 31.82 -34.03
N ASN A 2 -53.50 32.27 -32.83
CA ASN A 2 -52.13 32.63 -32.49
C ASN A 2 -51.89 32.45 -30.99
N ASN A 3 -50.79 31.76 -30.68
CA ASN A 3 -50.32 31.36 -29.36
C ASN A 3 -50.26 32.53 -28.36
N LYS A 4 -50.87 32.34 -27.19
CA LYS A 4 -50.47 32.99 -25.94
C LYS A 4 -49.95 31.92 -24.98
N LEU A 5 -48.70 32.08 -24.55
CA LEU A 5 -48.07 31.36 -23.44
C LEU A 5 -48.99 31.36 -22.21
N PRO A 6 -49.19 30.24 -21.49
CA PRO A 6 -49.78 30.31 -20.18
C PRO A 6 -48.72 30.66 -19.12
N ALA A 7 -49.20 31.42 -18.16
CA ALA A 7 -48.46 32.10 -17.12
C ALA A 7 -47.82 31.15 -16.09
N ASN A 8 -46.72 31.64 -15.54
CA ASN A 8 -45.98 31.13 -14.38
C ASN A 8 -46.85 31.07 -13.11
N PRO A 9 -47.02 29.92 -12.44
CA PRO A 9 -47.46 29.87 -11.05
C PRO A 9 -46.23 29.63 -10.16
N GLY A 10 -45.62 30.71 -9.70
CA GLY A 10 -44.65 30.69 -8.62
C GLY A 10 -45.35 30.68 -7.27
N GLY A 11 -45.22 29.57 -6.55
CA GLY A 11 -45.40 29.49 -5.09
C GLY A 11 -44.11 28.96 -4.44
N PRO A 12 -43.70 29.41 -3.23
CA PRO A 12 -42.37 29.11 -2.68
C PRO A 12 -42.15 27.63 -2.29
N GLY A 13 -43.21 26.83 -2.21
CA GLY A 13 -43.13 25.41 -1.82
C GLY A 13 -43.02 24.41 -2.99
N GLY A 14 -43.46 24.77 -4.20
CA GLY A 14 -43.55 23.85 -5.34
C GLY A 14 -42.26 23.73 -6.17
N ARG A 15 -41.40 24.76 -6.13
CA ARG A 15 -40.14 24.79 -6.89
C ARG A 15 -39.08 23.85 -6.32
N SER A 16 -39.13 23.48 -5.04
CA SER A 16 -38.10 22.61 -4.44
C SER A 16 -38.30 21.12 -4.75
N VAL A 17 -39.56 20.67 -4.89
CA VAL A 17 -39.87 19.26 -5.16
C VAL A 17 -39.71 18.94 -6.65
N ALA A 18 -40.15 19.83 -7.54
CA ALA A 18 -39.98 19.65 -8.98
C ALA A 18 -38.52 19.82 -9.42
N ALA A 19 -37.76 20.76 -8.83
CA ALA A 19 -36.32 20.89 -9.09
C ALA A 19 -35.52 19.71 -8.51
N ARG A 20 -35.91 19.17 -7.34
CA ARG A 20 -35.31 17.93 -6.80
C ARG A 20 -35.64 16.71 -7.67
N ALA A 21 -36.87 16.59 -8.16
CA ALA A 21 -37.27 15.51 -9.07
C ALA A 21 -36.64 15.64 -10.46
N TYR A 22 -36.37 16.87 -10.93
CA TYR A 22 -35.67 17.15 -12.19
C TYR A 22 -34.16 16.90 -12.06
N LEU A 23 -33.54 17.34 -10.96
CA LEU A 23 -32.16 16.99 -10.62
C LEU A 23 -32.01 15.47 -10.45
N GLN A 24 -32.97 14.78 -9.81
CA GLN A 24 -32.96 13.31 -9.70
C GLN A 24 -33.15 12.60 -11.05
N ARG A 25 -33.77 13.23 -12.06
CA ARG A 25 -33.96 12.66 -13.40
C ARG A 25 -32.78 12.87 -14.35
N SER A 26 -31.75 13.63 -13.94
CA SER A 26 -30.53 13.88 -14.74
C SER A 26 -29.26 13.25 -14.15
N LEU A 27 -29.37 12.39 -13.13
CA LEU A 27 -28.24 11.69 -12.51
C LEU A 27 -28.09 10.30 -13.13
N GLY A 28 -26.87 9.91 -13.50
CA GLY A 28 -26.55 8.48 -13.59
C GLY A 28 -26.75 7.84 -12.21
N GLN A 29 -27.22 6.60 -12.15
CA GLN A 29 -27.42 5.89 -10.87
C GLN A 29 -27.02 4.42 -11.00
N ALA A 30 -26.52 3.85 -9.90
CA ALA A 30 -26.31 2.42 -9.76
C ALA A 30 -26.65 1.91 -8.36
N ASP A 31 -26.88 0.60 -8.22
CA ASP A 31 -27.11 -0.07 -6.94
C ASP A 31 -25.84 -0.06 -6.09
N VAL A 32 -24.69 -0.28 -6.72
CA VAL A 32 -23.36 -0.36 -6.10
C VAL A 32 -22.45 0.64 -6.80
N VAL A 33 -21.96 1.64 -6.06
CA VAL A 33 -20.98 2.61 -6.54
C VAL A 33 -19.69 2.48 -5.73
N VAL A 34 -18.57 2.32 -6.43
CA VAL A 34 -17.23 2.22 -5.85
C VAL A 34 -16.42 3.43 -6.30
N VAL A 35 -15.79 4.15 -5.37
CA VAL A 35 -14.90 5.27 -5.68
C VAL A 35 -13.45 4.81 -5.51
N GLY A 36 -12.73 4.69 -6.62
CA GLY A 36 -11.35 4.22 -6.69
C GLY A 36 -11.21 2.86 -7.39
N ASN A 37 -10.27 2.78 -8.35
CA ASN A 37 -10.00 1.59 -9.16
C ASN A 37 -8.70 0.86 -8.77
N GLY A 38 -8.32 0.95 -7.49
CA GLY A 38 -7.29 0.09 -6.90
C GLY A 38 -7.80 -1.33 -6.63
N ILE A 39 -6.94 -2.19 -6.07
CA ILE A 39 -7.30 -3.59 -5.84
C ILE A 39 -8.53 -3.78 -4.94
N ALA A 40 -8.68 -2.97 -3.90
CA ALA A 40 -9.86 -3.03 -3.03
C ALA A 40 -11.16 -2.72 -3.80
N GLY A 41 -11.12 -1.69 -4.66
CA GLY A 41 -12.28 -1.24 -5.42
C GLY A 41 -12.71 -2.25 -6.49
N LEU A 42 -11.77 -2.71 -7.32
CA LEU A 42 -12.08 -3.71 -8.36
C LEU A 42 -12.52 -5.04 -7.73
N THR A 43 -11.85 -5.50 -6.67
CA THR A 43 -12.25 -6.73 -5.96
C THR A 43 -13.66 -6.62 -5.40
N ALA A 44 -14.02 -5.47 -4.80
CA ALA A 44 -15.37 -5.26 -4.30
C ALA A 44 -16.44 -5.25 -5.41
N ALA A 45 -16.13 -4.64 -6.55
CA ALA A 45 -17.03 -4.61 -7.69
C ALA A 45 -17.27 -6.02 -8.28
N ILE A 46 -16.20 -6.82 -8.43
CA ILE A 46 -16.28 -8.21 -8.88
C ILE A 46 -17.09 -9.05 -7.89
N GLU A 47 -16.82 -8.91 -6.59
CA GLU A 47 -17.52 -9.68 -5.56
C GLU A 47 -19.00 -9.30 -5.48
N ALA A 48 -19.33 -8.01 -5.57
CA ALA A 48 -20.71 -7.53 -5.63
C ALA A 48 -21.44 -8.09 -6.86
N ARG A 49 -20.79 -8.08 -8.04
CA ARG A 49 -21.34 -8.68 -9.26
C ARG A 49 -21.60 -10.18 -9.10
N ARG A 50 -20.64 -10.93 -8.54
CA ARG A 50 -20.73 -12.37 -8.30
C ARG A 50 -21.91 -12.71 -7.39
N LEU A 51 -22.12 -11.92 -6.35
CA LEU A 51 -23.12 -12.17 -5.31
C LEU A 51 -24.51 -11.61 -5.63
N ALA A 52 -24.59 -10.60 -6.49
CA ALA A 52 -25.84 -10.01 -6.96
C ALA A 52 -25.78 -9.74 -8.47
N PRO A 53 -25.97 -10.78 -9.31
CA PRO A 53 -25.83 -10.69 -10.77
C PRO A 53 -26.75 -9.67 -11.47
N ASP A 54 -27.83 -9.27 -10.81
CA ASP A 54 -28.83 -8.33 -11.35
C ASP A 54 -28.57 -6.87 -10.95
N LYS A 55 -27.71 -6.61 -9.95
CA LYS A 55 -27.42 -5.25 -9.50
C LYS A 55 -26.52 -4.50 -10.49
N SER A 56 -26.78 -3.23 -10.67
CA SER A 56 -25.88 -2.34 -11.42
C SER A 56 -24.65 -1.99 -10.57
N VAL A 57 -23.45 -2.16 -11.14
CA VAL A 57 -22.16 -1.95 -10.46
C VAL A 57 -21.34 -0.96 -11.25
N VAL A 58 -20.93 0.13 -10.60
CA VAL A 58 -20.15 1.22 -11.21
C VAL A 58 -18.90 1.48 -10.37
N ILE A 59 -17.76 1.62 -11.03
CA ILE A 59 -16.55 2.20 -10.45
C ILE A 59 -16.36 3.60 -11.02
N ILE A 60 -16.19 4.58 -10.14
CA ILE A 60 -15.84 5.96 -10.47
C ILE A 60 -14.37 6.17 -10.13
N THR A 61 -13.57 6.59 -11.10
CA THR A 61 -12.12 6.76 -10.90
C THR A 61 -11.57 7.84 -11.82
N ASP A 62 -10.57 8.59 -11.34
CA ASP A 62 -9.75 9.49 -12.15
C ASP A 62 -8.50 8.81 -12.72
N GLN A 63 -8.34 7.51 -12.46
CA GLN A 63 -7.22 6.70 -12.92
C GLN A 63 -7.41 6.34 -14.39
N THR A 64 -6.37 6.55 -15.21
CA THR A 64 -6.42 6.36 -16.68
C THR A 64 -5.86 5.03 -17.16
N HIS A 65 -5.63 4.10 -16.23
CA HIS A 65 -5.13 2.75 -16.52
C HIS A 65 -5.94 1.70 -15.75
N PRO A 66 -5.97 0.44 -16.24
CA PRO A 66 -6.58 -0.68 -15.53
C PRO A 66 -5.99 -0.87 -14.12
N THR A 67 -6.67 -1.63 -13.28
CA THR A 67 -6.12 -1.99 -11.97
C THR A 67 -4.83 -2.79 -12.14
N ILE A 68 -3.76 -2.30 -11.50
CA ILE A 68 -2.43 -2.92 -11.53
C ILE A 68 -2.01 -3.43 -10.15
N ASN A 69 -1.15 -4.44 -10.15
CA ASN A 69 -0.40 -4.91 -9.00
C ASN A 69 0.65 -3.85 -8.61
N THR A 70 0.31 -2.98 -7.67
CA THR A 70 1.20 -1.92 -7.19
C THR A 70 2.43 -2.44 -6.42
N PRO A 71 2.38 -3.56 -5.66
CA PRO A 71 3.60 -4.24 -5.21
C PRO A 71 4.59 -4.54 -6.33
N ALA A 72 4.12 -4.97 -7.50
CA ALA A 72 4.97 -5.35 -8.63
C ALA A 72 5.66 -4.16 -9.35
N LEU A 73 5.32 -2.91 -9.00
CA LEU A 73 5.91 -1.72 -9.63
C LEU A 73 7.43 -1.62 -9.45
N LYS A 74 8.00 -2.22 -8.39
CA LYS A 74 9.44 -2.22 -8.15
C LYS A 74 10.17 -3.15 -9.11
N GLN A 75 9.60 -4.33 -9.40
CA GLN A 75 10.10 -5.22 -10.46
C GLN A 75 10.01 -4.56 -11.84
N PHE A 76 8.92 -3.83 -12.09
CA PHE A 76 8.79 -3.04 -13.30
C PHE A 76 9.84 -1.93 -13.39
N ALA A 77 10.18 -1.28 -12.27
CA ALA A 77 11.21 -0.25 -12.18
C ALA A 77 12.59 -0.77 -12.62
N ILE A 78 12.92 -2.01 -12.25
CA ILE A 78 14.19 -2.65 -12.60
C ILE A 78 14.14 -3.46 -13.91
N GLY A 79 13.06 -3.33 -14.69
CA GLY A 79 12.93 -3.96 -16.01
C GLY A 79 12.65 -5.46 -15.99
N LYS A 80 12.36 -6.07 -14.82
CA LYS A 80 11.99 -7.49 -14.70
C LYS A 80 10.56 -7.78 -15.14
N LEU A 81 9.69 -6.77 -15.11
CA LEU A 81 8.32 -6.87 -15.61
C LEU A 81 8.06 -5.86 -16.72
N ALA A 82 7.32 -6.30 -17.73
CA ALA A 82 6.66 -5.45 -18.70
C ALA A 82 5.37 -4.83 -18.12
N ARG A 83 4.85 -3.80 -18.78
CA ARG A 83 3.67 -3.07 -18.30
C ARG A 83 2.43 -3.96 -18.25
N GLU A 84 2.31 -4.89 -19.19
CA GLU A 84 1.19 -5.82 -19.34
C GLU A 84 1.17 -6.83 -18.19
N GLN A 85 2.35 -7.17 -17.65
CA GLN A 85 2.49 -8.07 -16.50
C GLN A 85 2.15 -7.40 -15.16
N LEU A 86 1.90 -6.07 -15.16
CA LEU A 86 1.42 -5.36 -13.98
C LEU A 86 -0.09 -5.51 -13.77
N LEU A 87 -0.84 -6.03 -14.74
CA LEU A 87 -2.30 -6.13 -14.60
C LEU A 87 -2.67 -7.03 -13.41
N ALA A 88 -3.52 -6.51 -12.51
CA ALA A 88 -3.99 -7.28 -11.35
C ALA A 88 -5.02 -8.36 -11.75
N TYR A 89 -5.73 -8.10 -12.85
CA TYR A 89 -6.70 -8.98 -13.47
C TYR A 89 -6.51 -8.97 -14.99
N PRO A 90 -6.92 -10.03 -15.70
CA PRO A 90 -6.87 -10.04 -17.16
C PRO A 90 -7.48 -8.79 -17.79
N ALA A 91 -6.91 -8.32 -18.90
CA ALA A 91 -7.43 -7.15 -19.60
C ALA A 91 -8.90 -7.36 -19.99
N GLY A 92 -9.75 -6.38 -19.68
CA GLY A 92 -11.19 -6.42 -19.99
C GLY A 92 -12.05 -7.14 -18.95
N THR A 93 -11.52 -7.50 -17.78
CA THR A 93 -12.30 -8.05 -16.66
C THR A 93 -13.52 -7.19 -16.33
N GLU A 94 -13.41 -5.87 -16.32
CA GLU A 94 -14.52 -4.97 -16.03
C GLU A 94 -15.68 -5.17 -17.03
N ARG A 95 -15.35 -5.31 -18.33
CA ARG A 95 -16.33 -5.58 -19.37
C ARG A 95 -16.95 -6.97 -19.21
N ALA A 96 -16.13 -8.00 -18.95
CA ALA A 96 -16.59 -9.37 -18.77
C ALA A 96 -17.56 -9.50 -17.58
N GLU A 97 -17.26 -8.79 -16.49
CA GLU A 97 -18.05 -8.76 -15.26
C GLU A 97 -19.21 -7.74 -15.31
N ARG A 98 -19.45 -7.07 -16.45
CA ARG A 98 -20.48 -6.03 -16.58
C ARG A 98 -20.37 -4.95 -15.48
N ILE A 99 -19.13 -4.53 -15.20
CA ILE A 99 -18.80 -3.42 -14.32
C ILE A 99 -18.59 -2.18 -15.20
N HIS A 100 -19.35 -1.12 -14.93
CA HIS A 100 -19.24 0.11 -15.70
C HIS A 100 -18.20 1.06 -15.06
N ILE A 101 -17.31 1.61 -15.87
CA ILE A 101 -16.27 2.54 -15.42
C ILE A 101 -16.64 3.96 -15.84
N VAL A 102 -16.67 4.87 -14.87
CA VAL A 102 -16.87 6.31 -15.08
C VAL A 102 -15.56 7.03 -14.77
N ASN A 103 -14.90 7.55 -15.80
CA ASN A 103 -13.60 8.20 -15.70
C ASN A 103 -13.72 9.66 -15.26
N THR A 104 -13.94 9.88 -13.96
CA THR A 104 -13.98 11.21 -13.35
C THR A 104 -13.65 11.14 -11.86
N ARG A 105 -13.41 12.29 -11.26
CA ARG A 105 -13.20 12.43 -9.82
C ARG A 105 -14.52 12.68 -9.10
N VAL A 106 -14.65 12.13 -7.91
CA VAL A 106 -15.71 12.49 -6.97
C VAL A 106 -15.21 13.58 -6.03
N ASP A 107 -15.95 14.68 -5.93
CA ASP A 107 -15.58 15.84 -5.11
C ASP A 107 -16.33 15.87 -3.77
N GLU A 108 -17.60 15.46 -3.72
CA GLU A 108 -18.44 15.52 -2.50
C GLU A 108 -19.38 14.32 -2.35
N ILE A 109 -19.77 13.97 -1.10
CA ILE A 109 -20.78 12.96 -0.80
C ILE A 109 -22.04 13.60 -0.19
N HIS A 110 -23.19 13.41 -0.82
CA HIS A 110 -24.50 13.82 -0.30
C HIS A 110 -25.24 12.62 0.33
N ALA A 111 -24.77 12.17 1.49
CA ALA A 111 -25.22 10.95 2.18
C ALA A 111 -26.74 10.88 2.44
N ARG A 112 -27.38 11.99 2.81
CA ARG A 112 -28.85 12.01 3.04
C ARG A 112 -29.66 11.71 1.79
N SER A 113 -29.17 12.17 0.65
CA SER A 113 -29.85 12.07 -0.66
C SER A 113 -29.28 10.95 -1.53
N LYS A 114 -28.28 10.22 -1.03
CA LYS A 114 -27.59 9.09 -1.69
C LYS A 114 -27.09 9.38 -3.10
N TYR A 115 -26.34 10.47 -3.25
CA TYR A 115 -25.58 10.72 -4.48
C TYR A 115 -24.21 11.33 -4.15
N VAL A 116 -23.29 11.23 -5.10
CA VAL A 116 -21.99 11.90 -5.06
C VAL A 116 -21.94 12.98 -6.13
N THR A 117 -21.18 14.05 -5.88
CA THR A 117 -20.93 15.09 -6.90
C THR A 117 -19.62 14.78 -7.62
N LEU A 118 -19.69 14.69 -8.93
CA LEU A 118 -18.58 14.45 -9.83
C LEU A 118 -17.92 15.78 -10.21
N ARG A 119 -16.64 15.72 -10.59
CA ARG A 119 -15.93 16.87 -11.14
C ARG A 119 -16.70 17.45 -12.33
N GLY A 120 -16.99 18.75 -12.25
CA GLY A 120 -17.86 19.45 -13.21
C GLY A 120 -19.31 19.61 -12.76
N GLY A 121 -19.65 19.19 -11.53
CA GLY A 121 -20.92 19.53 -10.86
C GLY A 121 -22.09 18.58 -11.14
N HIS A 122 -21.89 17.55 -11.97
CA HIS A 122 -22.90 16.51 -12.22
C HIS A 122 -22.96 15.56 -11.02
N GLY A 123 -24.14 15.11 -10.61
CA GLY A 123 -24.23 14.10 -9.57
C GLY A 123 -24.34 12.67 -10.11
N PHE A 124 -24.08 11.68 -9.24
CA PHE A 124 -24.27 10.27 -9.51
C PHE A 124 -24.89 9.56 -8.30
N GLY A 125 -26.07 8.96 -8.48
CA GLY A 125 -26.81 8.27 -7.42
C GLY A 125 -26.25 6.90 -7.07
N TYR A 126 -26.40 6.48 -5.82
CA TYR A 126 -25.95 5.16 -5.36
C TYR A 126 -26.97 4.47 -4.44
N GLY A 127 -27.05 3.14 -4.50
CA GLY A 127 -27.72 2.33 -3.47
C GLY A 127 -26.84 2.19 -2.22
N SER A 128 -25.62 1.69 -2.45
CA SER A 128 -24.51 1.62 -1.50
C SER A 128 -23.24 2.22 -2.12
N LEU A 129 -22.41 2.87 -1.30
CA LEU A 129 -21.19 3.55 -1.71
C LEU A 129 -19.97 2.94 -1.02
N LEU A 130 -18.92 2.62 -1.77
CA LEU A 130 -17.62 2.22 -1.23
C LEU A 130 -16.57 3.29 -1.50
N LEU A 131 -15.89 3.72 -0.44
CA LEU A 131 -14.70 4.57 -0.50
C LEU A 131 -13.46 3.66 -0.53
N ALA A 132 -12.86 3.52 -1.72
CA ALA A 132 -11.65 2.75 -1.97
C ALA A 132 -10.55 3.67 -2.55
N THR A 133 -10.44 4.88 -2.00
CA THR A 133 -9.55 5.96 -2.46
C THR A 133 -8.07 5.73 -2.14
N GLY A 134 -7.75 4.69 -1.37
CA GLY A 134 -6.38 4.29 -1.07
C GLY A 134 -5.62 5.33 -0.24
N SER A 135 -4.32 5.45 -0.52
CA SER A 135 -3.41 6.37 0.15
C SER A 135 -2.64 7.24 -0.85
N ALA A 136 -1.97 8.28 -0.34
CA ALA A 136 -1.09 9.16 -1.10
C ALA A 136 0.29 9.22 -0.42
N PRO A 137 1.40 9.38 -1.18
CA PRO A 137 2.72 9.51 -0.58
C PRO A 137 2.82 10.83 0.21
N THR A 138 3.48 10.79 1.38
CA THR A 138 3.67 11.98 2.21
C THR A 138 4.63 12.99 1.56
N GLY A 139 5.61 12.50 0.79
CA GLY A 139 6.65 13.33 0.18
C GLY A 139 7.54 14.04 1.21
N LEU A 140 8.38 14.96 0.73
CA LEU A 140 9.10 15.89 1.61
C LEU A 140 8.18 17.03 2.02
N ALA A 141 8.43 17.58 3.21
CA ALA A 141 7.73 18.76 3.67
C ALA A 141 7.97 19.92 2.67
N PRO A 142 6.92 20.63 2.21
CA PRO A 142 7.07 21.74 1.27
C PRO A 142 7.97 22.87 1.78
N SER A 143 8.17 22.95 3.11
CA SER A 143 9.07 23.91 3.75
C SER A 143 10.56 23.59 3.56
N ILE A 144 10.93 22.39 3.10
CA ILE A 144 12.33 22.04 2.82
C ILE A 144 12.74 22.74 1.51
N PRO A 145 13.79 23.59 1.52
CA PRO A 145 14.25 24.27 0.32
C PRO A 145 14.61 23.26 -0.78
N GLY A 146 14.10 23.50 -2.00
CA GLY A 146 14.34 22.64 -3.16
C GLY A 146 13.56 21.32 -3.17
N ALA A 147 12.58 21.11 -2.28
CA ALA A 147 11.73 19.91 -2.25
C ALA A 147 10.91 19.68 -3.53
N ASN A 148 10.75 20.71 -4.38
CA ASN A 148 10.06 20.67 -5.66
C ASN A 148 11.01 20.63 -6.87
N PHE A 149 12.32 20.44 -6.66
CA PHE A 149 13.28 20.35 -7.76
C PHE A 149 13.05 19.11 -8.61
N ASP A 150 13.42 19.24 -9.89
CA ASP A 150 13.43 18.12 -10.81
C ASP A 150 14.43 17.06 -10.34
N GLY A 151 13.98 15.81 -10.23
CA GLY A 151 14.75 14.73 -9.61
C GLY A 151 14.41 14.44 -8.14
N VAL A 152 13.49 15.19 -7.53
CA VAL A 152 12.85 14.80 -6.26
C VAL A 152 11.57 14.04 -6.57
N LEU A 153 11.55 12.73 -6.32
CA LEU A 153 10.40 11.87 -6.63
C LEU A 153 9.87 11.19 -5.37
N THR A 154 8.57 10.96 -5.35
CA THR A 154 7.95 9.88 -4.57
C THR A 154 7.81 8.64 -5.45
N LEU A 155 7.64 7.47 -4.86
CA LEU A 155 7.34 6.23 -5.59
C LEU A 155 6.06 5.64 -5.02
N HIS A 156 4.95 5.75 -5.75
CA HIS A 156 3.64 5.27 -5.28
C HIS A 156 2.73 4.82 -6.44
N ARG A 157 2.63 5.62 -7.50
CA ARG A 157 1.77 5.35 -8.67
C ARG A 157 2.62 4.95 -9.88
N LEU A 158 1.99 4.31 -10.88
CA LEU A 158 2.67 3.91 -12.12
C LEU A 158 3.47 5.05 -12.76
N GLN A 159 2.92 6.27 -12.74
CA GLN A 159 3.57 7.45 -13.29
C GLN A 159 4.94 7.72 -12.63
N ASP A 160 5.03 7.61 -11.31
CA ASP A 160 6.27 7.80 -10.55
C ASP A 160 7.37 6.82 -11.00
N TYR A 161 7.00 5.57 -11.24
CA TYR A 161 7.94 4.53 -11.71
C TYR A 161 8.33 4.72 -13.18
N LEU A 162 7.43 5.26 -14.00
CA LEU A 162 7.77 5.68 -15.36
C LEU A 162 8.72 6.88 -15.37
N ASP A 163 8.55 7.82 -14.44
CA ASP A 163 9.45 8.96 -14.25
C ASP A 163 10.83 8.49 -13.78
N LEU A 164 10.89 7.55 -12.83
CA LEU A 164 12.15 6.93 -12.38
C LEU A 164 12.89 6.25 -13.54
N ARG A 165 12.21 5.40 -14.32
CA ARG A 165 12.84 4.68 -15.44
C ARG A 165 13.38 5.59 -16.52
N ARG A 166 12.74 6.75 -16.75
CA ARG A 166 13.24 7.75 -17.71
C ARG A 166 14.56 8.39 -17.27
N ARG A 167 14.83 8.45 -15.97
CA ARG A 167 16.01 9.10 -15.39
C ARG A 167 17.15 8.15 -15.08
N ILE A 168 16.86 6.86 -14.91
CA ILE A 168 17.80 5.90 -14.31
C ILE A 168 19.15 5.84 -15.05
N GLY A 169 19.16 6.00 -16.37
CA GLY A 169 20.39 5.99 -17.18
C GLY A 169 21.26 7.26 -17.06
N GLU A 170 20.73 8.31 -16.44
CA GLU A 170 21.42 9.61 -16.25
C GLU A 170 21.87 9.82 -14.79
N VAL A 171 21.57 8.86 -13.90
CA VAL A 171 21.81 8.96 -12.46
C VAL A 171 22.96 8.05 -12.08
N ASN A 172 24.00 8.61 -11.46
CA ASN A 172 25.12 7.84 -10.90
C ASN A 172 25.04 7.72 -9.37
N GLU A 173 24.50 8.75 -8.71
CA GLU A 173 24.35 8.81 -7.26
C GLU A 173 22.92 9.25 -6.89
N ALA A 174 22.29 8.50 -5.98
CA ALA A 174 20.93 8.72 -5.53
C ALA A 174 20.84 8.71 -4.00
N VAL A 175 19.93 9.54 -3.48
CA VAL A 175 19.56 9.56 -2.07
C VAL A 175 18.18 8.93 -1.92
N VAL A 176 18.05 7.94 -1.03
CA VAL A 176 16.77 7.37 -0.62
C VAL A 176 16.48 7.82 0.81
N ILE A 177 15.29 8.35 1.06
CA ILE A 177 14.87 8.85 2.37
C ILE A 177 13.75 7.97 2.90
N GLY A 178 13.91 7.42 4.11
CA GLY A 178 12.88 6.67 4.82
C GLY A 178 13.38 5.33 5.36
N GLY A 179 12.88 4.91 6.52
CA GLY A 179 13.29 3.67 7.20
C GLY A 179 12.25 2.57 7.16
N GLY A 180 11.64 2.31 6.00
CA GLY A 180 10.57 1.31 5.83
C GLY A 180 10.79 0.37 4.63
N VAL A 181 9.88 -0.60 4.44
CA VAL A 181 9.96 -1.62 3.37
C VAL A 181 10.12 -1.00 1.99
N HIS A 182 9.34 0.04 1.67
CA HIS A 182 9.45 0.71 0.38
C HIS A 182 10.87 1.29 0.14
N ALA A 183 11.47 1.86 1.18
CA ALA A 183 12.79 2.48 1.07
C ALA A 183 13.89 1.44 0.81
N ILE A 184 13.89 0.32 1.54
CA ILE A 184 14.88 -0.75 1.33
C ILE A 184 14.71 -1.41 -0.04
N GLU A 185 13.48 -1.64 -0.52
CA GLU A 185 13.23 -2.13 -1.89
C GLU A 185 13.78 -1.16 -2.94
N THR A 186 13.61 0.13 -2.71
CA THR A 186 14.13 1.19 -3.60
C THR A 186 15.65 1.23 -3.60
N VAL A 187 16.28 1.12 -2.42
CA VAL A 187 17.74 1.02 -2.30
C VAL A 187 18.26 -0.17 -3.09
N MET A 188 17.68 -1.36 -2.90
CA MET A 188 18.08 -2.56 -3.62
C MET A 188 17.88 -2.44 -5.13
N GLY A 189 16.77 -1.85 -5.56
CA GLY A 189 16.50 -1.61 -6.98
C GLY A 189 17.49 -0.65 -7.64
N LEU A 190 17.94 0.38 -6.92
CA LEU A 190 18.99 1.30 -7.40
C LEU A 190 20.37 0.63 -7.43
N LEU A 191 20.71 -0.15 -6.40
CA LEU A 191 21.96 -0.93 -6.37
C LEU A 191 22.01 -1.92 -7.54
N TYR A 192 20.88 -2.54 -7.89
CA TYR A 192 20.76 -3.41 -9.07
C TYR A 192 21.12 -2.69 -10.38
N TRP A 193 20.83 -1.39 -10.49
CA TRP A 193 21.22 -0.55 -11.63
C TRP A 193 22.67 -0.04 -11.55
N GLY A 194 23.45 -0.44 -10.54
CA GLY A 194 24.82 0.04 -10.32
C GLY A 194 24.91 1.47 -9.80
N ILE A 195 23.80 2.05 -9.34
CA ILE A 195 23.75 3.41 -8.80
C ILE A 195 24.30 3.41 -7.39
N ARG A 196 25.14 4.40 -7.05
CA ARG A 196 25.60 4.61 -5.68
C ARG A 196 24.46 5.16 -4.83
N VAL A 197 24.10 4.46 -3.76
CA VAL A 197 22.94 4.81 -2.94
C VAL A 197 23.35 5.32 -1.57
N HIS A 198 22.86 6.51 -1.22
CA HIS A 198 22.89 7.06 0.13
C HIS A 198 21.51 6.88 0.76
N TRP A 199 21.41 6.04 1.79
CA TRP A 199 20.15 5.72 2.44
C TRP A 199 20.02 6.40 3.79
N LEU A 200 19.10 7.36 3.89
CA LEU A 200 18.89 8.19 5.07
C LEU A 200 17.69 7.69 5.88
N ILE A 201 17.95 7.39 7.15
CA ILE A 201 16.96 6.91 8.11
C ILE A 201 16.95 7.89 9.29
N ARG A 202 15.78 8.49 9.57
CA ARG A 202 15.62 9.49 10.64
C ARG A 202 15.89 8.94 12.05
N GLY A 203 15.65 7.65 12.28
CA GLY A 203 15.81 7.03 13.60
C GLY A 203 17.00 6.08 13.66
N LYS A 204 17.34 5.64 14.88
CA LYS A 204 18.35 4.60 15.12
C LYS A 204 17.93 3.19 14.69
N THR A 205 16.62 2.96 14.51
CA THR A 205 16.05 1.64 14.21
C THR A 205 15.28 1.70 12.90
N PHE A 206 15.69 0.88 11.93
CA PHE A 206 14.94 0.60 10.71
C PHE A 206 13.64 -0.11 11.05
N MET A 207 12.52 0.31 10.43
CA MET A 207 11.19 -0.25 10.70
C MET A 207 10.85 -0.33 12.19
N ARG A 208 11.10 0.74 12.96
CA ARG A 208 10.92 0.81 14.43
C ARG A 208 9.55 0.34 14.99
N ASN A 209 8.52 0.25 14.15
CA ASN A 209 7.19 -0.23 14.53
C ASN A 209 7.04 -1.76 14.38
N MET A 210 7.99 -2.43 13.73
CA MET A 210 7.96 -3.87 13.42
C MET A 210 9.22 -4.60 13.88
N LEU A 211 10.37 -3.92 13.89
CA LEU A 211 11.66 -4.45 14.28
C LEU A 211 12.18 -3.80 15.56
N ASP A 212 12.88 -4.60 16.36
CA ASP A 212 13.73 -4.10 17.44
C ASP A 212 15.14 -3.80 16.95
N GLU A 213 16.00 -3.31 17.85
CA GLU A 213 17.35 -2.85 17.52
C GLU A 213 18.25 -3.97 16.95
N THR A 214 18.15 -5.19 17.51
CA THR A 214 18.90 -6.35 17.04
C THR A 214 18.51 -6.75 15.63
N SER A 215 17.20 -6.96 15.38
CA SER A 215 16.70 -7.31 14.04
C SER A 215 16.94 -6.21 13.01
N SER A 216 16.77 -4.94 13.39
CA SER A 216 17.11 -3.79 12.54
C SER A 216 18.59 -3.82 12.14
N THR A 217 19.50 -4.07 13.08
CA THR A 217 20.95 -4.08 12.80
C THR A 217 21.33 -5.18 11.82
N LEU A 218 20.70 -6.37 11.93
CA LEU A 218 20.91 -7.47 10.98
C LEU A 218 20.54 -7.07 9.55
N VAL A 219 19.38 -6.43 9.37
CA VAL A 219 18.94 -5.92 8.05
C VAL A 219 19.90 -4.86 7.52
N LEU A 220 20.23 -3.86 8.34
CA LEU A 220 21.11 -2.76 7.90
C LEU A 220 22.50 -3.26 7.51
N ASN A 221 23.07 -4.20 8.25
CA ASN A 221 24.36 -4.81 7.91
C ASN A 221 24.30 -5.59 6.59
N ASN A 222 23.19 -6.31 6.31
CA ASN A 222 22.99 -6.99 5.03
C ASN A 222 22.99 -5.98 3.87
N ILE A 223 22.23 -4.88 4.01
CA ILE A 223 22.12 -3.85 2.97
C ILE A 223 23.40 -3.03 2.78
N GLN A 224 24.16 -2.79 3.85
CA GLN A 224 25.50 -2.18 3.75
C GLN A 224 26.46 -3.08 2.98
N ARG A 225 26.45 -4.40 3.23
CA ARG A 225 27.24 -5.37 2.46
C ARG A 225 26.85 -5.43 0.98
N ALA A 226 25.57 -5.21 0.67
CA ALA A 226 25.10 -5.07 -0.70
C ALA A 226 25.55 -3.77 -1.41
N GLY A 227 26.16 -2.81 -0.67
CA GLY A 227 26.79 -1.62 -1.23
C GLY A 227 26.12 -0.29 -0.88
N ALA A 228 25.04 -0.28 -0.08
CA ALA A 228 24.39 0.96 0.33
C ALA A 228 25.20 1.72 1.39
N GLN A 229 25.25 3.05 1.28
CA GLN A 229 25.78 3.93 2.32
C GLN A 229 24.63 4.33 3.26
N VAL A 230 24.55 3.70 4.42
CA VAL A 230 23.46 3.91 5.39
C VAL A 230 23.82 5.02 6.38
N TYR A 231 22.90 5.97 6.55
CA TYR A 231 22.99 7.07 7.51
C TYR A 231 21.80 7.02 8.46
N LEU A 232 22.04 6.61 9.70
CA LEU A 232 21.06 6.67 10.78
C LEU A 232 20.98 8.08 11.36
N GLU A 233 19.87 8.39 12.02
CA GLU A 233 19.64 9.69 12.67
C GLU A 233 19.91 10.89 11.75
N THR A 234 19.64 10.70 10.46
CA THR A 234 19.97 11.66 9.41
C THR A 234 18.72 12.04 8.64
N GLU A 235 18.50 13.34 8.51
CA GLU A 235 17.37 13.95 7.81
C GLU A 235 17.87 14.95 6.76
N VAL A 236 17.05 15.20 5.74
CA VAL A 236 17.31 16.25 4.76
C VAL A 236 16.84 17.59 5.31
N SER A 237 17.74 18.58 5.34
CA SER A 237 17.46 19.95 5.73
C SER A 237 17.30 20.89 4.53
N GLY A 238 17.81 20.51 3.37
CA GLY A 238 17.64 21.24 2.12
C GLY A 238 18.15 20.45 0.91
N ILE A 239 17.73 20.87 -0.29
CA ILE A 239 18.14 20.28 -1.56
C ILE A 239 18.85 21.36 -2.38
N MET A 240 20.07 21.03 -2.81
CA MET A 240 20.86 21.87 -3.70
C MET A 240 20.53 21.50 -5.13
N GLY A 241 20.42 22.51 -5.98
CA GLY A 241 20.09 22.29 -7.38
C GLY A 241 20.85 23.17 -8.34
N ARG A 242 20.87 22.74 -9.61
CA ARG A 242 21.37 23.50 -10.75
C ARG A 242 20.22 23.69 -11.72
N VAL A 243 19.82 24.95 -11.96
CA VAL A 243 18.69 25.28 -12.85
C VAL A 243 17.40 24.52 -12.44
N GLY A 244 17.15 24.40 -11.13
CA GLY A 244 15.96 23.72 -10.60
C GLY A 244 16.00 22.18 -10.61
N ALA A 245 17.09 21.55 -11.04
CA ALA A 245 17.31 20.11 -10.95
C ALA A 245 18.24 19.74 -9.78
N VAL A 246 18.02 18.58 -9.14
CA VAL A 246 18.81 18.09 -8.01
C VAL A 246 20.29 17.97 -8.38
N ALA A 247 21.17 18.51 -7.52
CA ALA A 247 22.62 18.32 -7.58
C ALA A 247 23.21 17.81 -6.24
N GLY A 248 22.38 17.71 -5.21
CA GLY A 248 22.75 17.16 -3.91
C GLY A 248 21.75 17.54 -2.82
N ILE A 249 21.96 17.00 -1.62
CA ILE A 249 21.20 17.35 -0.42
C ILE A 249 22.11 17.96 0.64
N ILE A 250 21.53 18.71 1.55
CA ILE A 250 22.11 19.11 2.83
C ILE A 250 21.39 18.34 3.93
N THR A 251 22.15 17.77 4.86
CA THR A 251 21.62 17.03 6.00
C THR A 251 21.43 17.91 7.23
N ASN A 252 20.72 17.41 8.23
CA ASN A 252 20.63 18.02 9.57
C ASN A 252 21.99 18.14 10.29
N HIS A 253 23.03 17.45 9.79
CA HIS A 253 24.41 17.54 10.28
C HIS A 253 25.28 18.51 9.46
N SER A 254 24.66 19.38 8.66
CA SER A 254 25.34 20.34 7.76
C SER A 254 26.30 19.71 6.75
N LYS A 255 26.16 18.41 6.49
CA LYS A 255 26.92 17.68 5.47
C LYS A 255 26.19 17.72 4.13
N MET A 256 26.92 18.04 3.07
CA MET A 256 26.44 17.94 1.69
C MET A 256 26.69 16.52 1.16
N ILE A 257 25.68 15.93 0.53
CA ILE A 257 25.77 14.66 -0.19
C ILE A 257 25.41 14.92 -1.66
N PRO A 258 26.36 14.77 -2.61
CA PRO A 258 26.06 14.92 -4.03
C PRO A 258 25.11 13.80 -4.49
N CYS A 259 24.15 14.14 -5.34
CA CYS A 259 23.26 13.19 -6.00
C CYS A 259 22.53 13.87 -7.16
N GLN A 260 21.96 13.07 -8.07
CA GLN A 260 21.10 13.54 -9.15
C GLN A 260 19.63 13.16 -8.94
N LEU A 261 19.36 12.33 -7.94
CA LEU A 261 18.04 11.78 -7.66
C LEU A 261 17.80 11.68 -6.15
N VAL A 262 16.64 12.14 -5.71
CA VAL A 262 16.15 12.01 -4.33
C VAL A 262 14.82 11.27 -4.34
N LEU A 263 14.78 10.10 -3.70
CA LEU A 263 13.59 9.25 -3.61
C LEU A 263 13.01 9.29 -2.20
N CYS A 264 11.79 9.82 -2.10
CA CYS A 264 11.10 10.07 -0.84
C CYS A 264 10.18 8.90 -0.49
N CYS A 265 10.67 8.00 0.35
CA CYS A 265 10.01 6.77 0.79
C CYS A 265 9.57 6.86 2.26
N VAL A 266 9.03 8.00 2.67
CA VAL A 266 8.74 8.34 4.08
C VAL A 266 7.34 7.96 4.56
N GLY A 267 6.65 7.09 3.81
CA GLY A 267 5.32 6.57 4.13
C GLY A 267 4.19 7.26 3.37
N THR A 268 3.00 6.68 3.49
CA THR A 268 1.77 7.15 2.86
C THR A 268 0.74 7.60 3.90
N GLN A 269 -0.24 8.38 3.45
CA GLN A 269 -1.38 8.78 4.25
C GLN A 269 -2.68 8.38 3.56
N PRO A 270 -3.66 7.83 4.30
CA PRO A 270 -5.01 7.56 3.79
C PRO A 270 -5.62 8.79 3.11
N THR A 271 -6.24 8.60 1.94
CA THR A 271 -6.90 9.69 1.21
C THR A 271 -8.33 9.87 1.73
N THR A 272 -8.46 10.56 2.87
CA THR A 272 -9.73 10.80 3.59
C THR A 272 -10.54 11.99 3.09
N THR A 273 -10.01 12.76 2.13
CA THR A 273 -10.63 14.01 1.64
C THR A 273 -12.12 13.84 1.30
N LEU A 274 -12.51 12.72 0.69
CA LEU A 274 -13.91 12.51 0.31
C LEU A 274 -14.82 12.23 1.52
N ALA A 275 -14.30 11.62 2.58
CA ALA A 275 -15.03 11.44 3.84
C ALA A 275 -15.20 12.77 4.58
N GLU A 276 -14.19 13.65 4.51
CA GLU A 276 -14.24 15.01 5.04
C GLU A 276 -15.24 15.90 4.26
N GLN A 277 -15.38 15.66 2.95
CA GLN A 277 -16.36 16.31 2.06
C GLN A 277 -17.72 15.58 2.04
N CYS A 278 -18.03 14.81 3.07
CA CYS A 278 -19.35 14.21 3.23
C CYS A 278 -20.30 15.17 3.97
N SER A 279 -21.51 15.32 3.45
CA SER A 279 -22.61 16.09 4.08
C SER A 279 -23.03 15.57 5.47
N ILE A 280 -22.56 14.41 5.90
CA ILE A 280 -22.68 13.87 7.27
C ILE A 280 -21.26 13.57 7.76
N PRO A 281 -20.85 14.05 8.95
CA PRO A 281 -19.53 13.76 9.50
C PRO A 281 -19.27 12.26 9.59
N MET A 282 -18.15 11.82 9.04
CA MET A 282 -17.60 10.48 9.23
C MET A 282 -16.53 10.52 10.32
N LEU A 283 -16.44 9.44 11.10
CA LEU A 283 -15.39 9.26 12.10
C LEU A 283 -14.06 8.90 11.44
N LEU A 284 -13.01 9.65 11.80
CA LEU A 284 -11.67 9.52 11.25
C LEU A 284 -10.66 9.31 12.38
N GLN A 285 -9.82 8.28 12.25
CA GLN A 285 -8.66 8.05 13.10
C GLN A 285 -7.63 7.27 12.28
N HIS A 286 -6.53 7.93 11.92
CA HIS A 286 -5.53 7.38 11.00
C HIS A 286 -6.11 6.86 9.68
N GLY A 287 -7.28 7.34 9.24
CA GLY A 287 -8.06 6.79 8.11
C GLY A 287 -9.57 6.84 8.43
N ILE A 288 -10.42 6.34 7.54
CA ILE A 288 -11.87 6.25 7.77
C ILE A 288 -12.14 5.08 8.72
N MET A 289 -12.65 5.37 9.91
CA MET A 289 -12.95 4.31 10.88
C MET A 289 -14.07 3.42 10.35
N VAL A 290 -13.83 2.11 10.39
CA VAL A 290 -14.81 1.10 10.02
C VAL A 290 -14.92 0.01 11.07
N ASP A 291 -16.09 -0.63 11.12
CA ASP A 291 -16.27 -1.84 11.92
C ASP A 291 -15.72 -3.10 11.21
N ASP A 292 -15.86 -4.26 11.86
CA ASP A 292 -15.43 -5.56 11.31
C ASP A 292 -16.11 -5.94 9.98
N LYS A 293 -17.18 -5.25 9.62
CA LYS A 293 -17.92 -5.41 8.36
C LYS A 293 -17.69 -4.26 7.39
N LEU A 294 -16.65 -3.46 7.62
CA LEU A 294 -16.21 -2.34 6.79
C LEU A 294 -17.25 -1.23 6.63
N ARG A 295 -18.24 -1.16 7.52
CA ARG A 295 -19.23 -0.07 7.55
C ARG A 295 -18.58 1.14 8.18
N THR A 296 -18.77 2.30 7.54
CA THR A 296 -18.43 3.58 8.16
C THR A 296 -19.50 3.96 9.20
N SER A 297 -19.31 5.09 9.88
CA SER A 297 -20.33 5.71 10.74
C SER A 297 -21.55 6.23 9.98
N VAL A 298 -21.51 6.26 8.63
CA VAL A 298 -22.61 6.73 7.78
C VAL A 298 -23.26 5.54 7.07
N ARG A 299 -24.60 5.46 7.21
CA ARG A 299 -25.40 4.35 6.66
C ARG A 299 -25.20 4.21 5.16
N ASP A 300 -25.11 2.96 4.70
CA ASP A 300 -24.95 2.57 3.29
C ASP A 300 -23.62 3.04 2.65
N ILE A 301 -22.66 3.53 3.47
CA ILE A 301 -21.31 3.89 3.05
C ILE A 301 -20.28 3.01 3.76
N TYR A 302 -19.39 2.44 2.96
CA TYR A 302 -18.32 1.53 3.34
C TYR A 302 -16.96 2.12 2.99
N ALA A 303 -15.89 1.63 3.61
CA ALA A 303 -14.52 1.95 3.21
C ALA A 303 -13.64 0.69 3.19
N ALA A 304 -12.74 0.59 2.21
CA ALA A 304 -11.83 -0.56 2.07
C ALA A 304 -10.49 -0.17 1.43
N GLY A 305 -9.46 -0.98 1.69
CA GLY A 305 -8.08 -0.73 1.29
C GLY A 305 -7.38 0.24 2.25
N ASP A 306 -6.32 0.88 1.78
CA ASP A 306 -5.47 1.76 2.61
C ASP A 306 -6.20 2.95 3.24
N VAL A 307 -7.39 3.32 2.72
CA VAL A 307 -8.20 4.40 3.31
C VAL A 307 -8.93 3.98 4.58
N ALA A 308 -9.22 2.69 4.72
CA ALA A 308 -10.01 2.16 5.83
C ALA A 308 -9.13 1.90 7.05
N SER A 309 -9.58 2.39 8.20
CA SER A 309 -8.95 2.23 9.49
C SER A 309 -9.74 1.20 10.30
N LEU A 310 -9.11 0.05 10.56
CA LEU A 310 -9.71 -1.08 11.26
C LEU A 310 -9.31 -1.05 12.73
N LYS A 311 -10.22 -1.46 13.62
CA LYS A 311 -9.87 -1.67 15.03
C LYS A 311 -8.90 -2.84 15.15
N ASN A 312 -7.75 -2.60 15.75
CA ASN A 312 -6.83 -3.66 16.15
C ASN A 312 -7.42 -4.37 17.39
N PRO A 313 -7.67 -5.69 17.34
CA PRO A 313 -8.30 -6.40 18.45
C PRO A 313 -7.42 -6.52 19.70
N GLN A 314 -6.10 -6.31 19.58
CA GLN A 314 -5.15 -6.38 20.71
C GLN A 314 -4.97 -5.01 21.36
N SER A 315 -4.67 -3.97 20.57
CA SER A 315 -4.41 -2.62 21.10
C SER A 315 -5.67 -1.75 21.24
N GLY A 316 -6.76 -2.11 20.56
CA GLY A 316 -7.99 -1.31 20.47
C GLY A 316 -7.87 -0.06 19.58
N THR A 317 -6.69 0.24 19.04
CA THR A 317 -6.45 1.41 18.18
C THR A 317 -6.99 1.18 16.77
N PHE A 318 -7.46 2.23 16.11
CA PHE A 318 -7.87 2.18 14.71
C PHE A 318 -6.67 2.51 13.82
N GLU A 319 -6.34 1.61 12.91
CA GLU A 319 -5.22 1.79 11.97
C GLU A 319 -5.49 1.17 10.58
N PRO A 320 -4.95 1.75 9.50
CA PRO A 320 -4.98 1.13 8.19
C PRO A 320 -4.12 -0.12 8.12
N ARG A 321 -4.54 -1.07 7.28
CA ARG A 321 -3.73 -2.23 6.88
C ARG A 321 -3.33 -2.08 5.43
N ALA A 322 -2.35 -1.20 5.18
CA ALA A 322 -1.88 -0.83 3.84
C ALA A 322 -1.04 -1.95 3.19
N GLN A 323 -1.70 -3.05 2.85
CA GLN A 323 -1.11 -4.25 2.25
C GLN A 323 -2.04 -4.79 1.16
N TRP A 324 -1.45 -5.32 0.09
CA TRP A 324 -2.20 -5.85 -1.05
C TRP A 324 -3.20 -6.96 -0.64
N TYR A 325 -2.73 -7.92 0.14
CA TYR A 325 -3.58 -9.00 0.66
C TYR A 325 -4.74 -8.44 1.48
N ALA A 326 -4.45 -7.49 2.36
CA ALA A 326 -5.46 -6.89 3.22
C ALA A 326 -6.51 -6.12 2.40
N ALA A 327 -6.08 -5.30 1.44
CA ALA A 327 -6.96 -4.56 0.55
C ALA A 327 -7.85 -5.49 -0.30
N THR A 328 -7.32 -6.62 -0.77
CA THR A 328 -8.08 -7.64 -1.51
C THR A 328 -9.15 -8.29 -0.62
N ALA A 329 -8.78 -8.72 0.59
CA ALA A 329 -9.70 -9.32 1.54
C ALA A 329 -10.79 -8.32 1.97
N GLN A 330 -10.42 -7.06 2.21
CA GLN A 330 -11.39 -6.00 2.51
C GLN A 330 -12.33 -5.74 1.33
N GLY A 331 -11.82 -5.71 0.10
CA GLY A 331 -12.64 -5.59 -1.10
C GLY A 331 -13.74 -6.66 -1.18
N ARG A 332 -13.40 -7.93 -0.91
CA ARG A 332 -14.38 -9.02 -0.87
C ARG A 332 -15.46 -8.80 0.21
N ILE A 333 -15.04 -8.43 1.42
CA ILE A 333 -15.98 -8.14 2.51
C ILE A 333 -16.91 -6.99 2.13
N ALA A 334 -16.37 -5.87 1.64
CA ALA A 334 -17.15 -4.71 1.25
C ALA A 334 -18.13 -5.03 0.13
N GLY A 335 -17.69 -5.76 -0.91
CA GLY A 335 -18.56 -6.19 -2.02
C GLY A 335 -19.76 -6.99 -1.54
N ALA A 336 -19.55 -7.97 -0.65
CA ALA A 336 -20.63 -8.75 -0.04
C ALA A 336 -21.58 -7.90 0.83
N MET A 337 -21.02 -7.00 1.64
CA MET A 337 -21.81 -6.14 2.52
C MET A 337 -22.68 -5.14 1.75
N MET A 338 -22.15 -4.52 0.68
CA MET A 338 -22.90 -3.59 -0.18
C MET A 338 -24.10 -4.23 -0.88
N VAL A 339 -24.08 -5.56 -1.05
CA VAL A 339 -25.20 -6.28 -1.66
C VAL A 339 -26.09 -7.01 -0.66
N GLY A 340 -25.82 -6.90 0.64
CA GLY A 340 -26.62 -7.48 1.71
C GLY A 340 -26.33 -8.96 2.00
N LYS A 341 -25.13 -9.45 1.66
CA LYS A 341 -24.69 -10.85 1.85
C LYS A 341 -23.71 -11.00 3.01
N GLN A 342 -24.04 -10.40 4.15
CA GLN A 342 -23.18 -10.35 5.33
C GLN A 342 -22.78 -11.73 5.88
N GLU A 343 -23.63 -12.74 5.67
CA GLU A 343 -23.40 -14.13 6.06
C GLU A 343 -22.21 -14.78 5.35
N GLN A 344 -21.75 -14.20 4.23
CA GLN A 344 -20.59 -14.69 3.47
C GLN A 344 -19.29 -13.99 3.87
N THR A 345 -19.31 -13.17 4.92
CA THR A 345 -18.13 -12.43 5.39
C THR A 345 -17.59 -13.05 6.69
N PRO A 346 -16.26 -13.11 6.88
CA PRO A 346 -15.67 -13.55 8.13
C PRO A 346 -16.15 -12.68 9.31
N ALA A 347 -16.10 -13.22 10.53
CA ALA A 347 -16.55 -12.52 11.72
C ALA A 347 -15.73 -11.25 12.01
N SER A 348 -14.41 -11.31 11.81
CA SER A 348 -13.49 -10.18 11.96
C SER A 348 -12.35 -10.27 10.95
N PHE A 349 -11.69 -9.13 10.70
CA PHE A 349 -10.47 -9.04 9.90
C PHE A 349 -9.22 -9.54 10.66
N GLY A 350 -9.34 -9.77 11.97
CA GLY A 350 -8.32 -10.47 12.76
C GLY A 350 -7.13 -9.59 13.17
N ILE A 351 -5.98 -10.19 13.48
CA ILE A 351 -4.78 -9.48 13.97
C ILE A 351 -3.91 -8.93 12.84
N TYR A 352 -3.00 -8.01 13.19
CA TYR A 352 -1.97 -7.51 12.29
C TYR A 352 -1.00 -8.64 11.88
N TRP A 353 -0.60 -8.64 10.61
CA TRP A 353 0.29 -9.63 10.02
C TRP A 353 1.03 -9.00 8.85
N HIS A 354 2.34 -9.24 8.75
CA HIS A 354 3.14 -8.77 7.64
C HIS A 354 4.30 -9.72 7.38
N ALA A 355 4.40 -10.20 6.15
CA ALA A 355 5.53 -10.97 5.68
C ALA A 355 6.11 -10.31 4.41
N THR A 356 7.42 -10.13 4.36
CA THR A 356 8.12 -9.50 3.23
C THR A 356 9.59 -9.91 3.21
N HIS A 357 10.29 -9.62 2.12
CA HIS A 357 11.75 -9.73 2.07
C HIS A 357 12.40 -8.36 2.28
N LEU A 358 13.58 -8.38 2.90
CA LEU A 358 14.41 -7.24 3.25
C LEU A 358 15.84 -7.53 2.75
N GLY A 359 16.02 -7.47 1.43
CA GLY A 359 17.18 -8.07 0.77
C GLY A 359 17.07 -9.60 0.80
N GLU A 360 18.13 -10.27 1.23
CA GLU A 360 18.20 -11.74 1.36
C GLU A 360 17.43 -12.27 2.58
N LEU A 361 16.99 -11.39 3.48
CA LEU A 361 16.29 -11.78 4.70
C LEU A 361 14.79 -11.80 4.47
N SER A 362 14.14 -12.91 4.77
CA SER A 362 12.70 -13.00 4.97
C SER A 362 12.33 -12.48 6.37
N MET A 363 11.36 -11.57 6.42
CA MET A 363 10.76 -11.04 7.64
C MET A 363 9.31 -11.52 7.77
N LEU A 364 8.92 -11.92 8.97
CA LEU A 364 7.55 -12.14 9.40
C LEU A 364 7.28 -11.40 10.71
N THR A 365 6.22 -10.60 10.75
CA THR A 365 5.66 -10.03 11.99
C THR A 365 4.18 -10.37 12.10
N VAL A 366 3.75 -10.81 13.27
CA VAL A 366 2.36 -11.19 13.54
C VAL A 366 1.97 -10.74 14.94
N GLY A 367 0.78 -10.16 15.08
CA GLY A 367 0.29 -9.62 16.36
C GLY A 367 1.15 -8.48 16.87
N GLU A 368 1.50 -8.51 18.15
CA GLU A 368 2.32 -7.49 18.82
C GLU A 368 3.71 -8.04 19.21
N PRO A 369 4.64 -8.27 18.26
CA PRO A 369 5.95 -8.85 18.58
C PRO A 369 6.83 -7.92 19.43
N LEU A 370 6.58 -6.61 19.37
CA LEU A 370 7.34 -5.59 20.09
C LEU A 370 6.74 -5.22 21.45
N SER A 371 5.78 -6.00 21.97
CA SER A 371 5.30 -5.84 23.34
C SER A 371 6.47 -5.85 24.33
N LYS A 372 6.30 -5.11 25.43
CA LYS A 372 7.27 -5.03 26.52
C LYS A 372 7.00 -6.14 27.54
N ASP A 373 8.06 -6.56 28.23
CA ASP A 373 7.93 -7.47 29.37
C ASP A 373 7.14 -6.75 30.48
N THR A 374 6.05 -7.38 30.94
CA THR A 374 5.16 -6.84 31.98
C THR A 374 5.07 -7.78 33.17
N LYS A 375 6.23 -8.28 33.63
CA LYS A 375 6.38 -8.78 34.99
C LYS A 375 5.84 -7.70 35.96
N ASP A 376 4.77 -8.02 36.68
CA ASP A 376 4.12 -7.22 37.75
C ASP A 376 2.89 -6.35 37.43
N THR A 377 2.24 -6.49 36.27
CA THR A 377 0.87 -5.94 36.11
C THR A 377 -0.18 -7.02 36.33
N LYS A 378 -1.19 -6.75 37.18
CA LYS A 378 -2.20 -7.73 37.62
C LYS A 378 -3.07 -8.31 36.48
N ASP A 379 -3.10 -7.68 35.31
CA ASP A 379 -4.03 -8.04 34.23
C ASP A 379 -3.38 -8.60 32.95
N THR A 380 -2.06 -8.52 32.76
CA THR A 380 -1.37 -9.13 31.60
C THR A 380 0.11 -9.36 31.88
N ASN A 381 0.51 -10.62 32.12
CA ASN A 381 1.93 -10.99 32.23
C ASN A 381 2.44 -11.38 30.84
N ILE A 382 3.14 -10.46 30.16
CA ILE A 382 3.75 -10.69 28.85
C ILE A 382 5.20 -11.11 29.04
N GLN A 383 5.55 -12.32 28.61
CA GLN A 383 6.92 -12.83 28.58
C GLN A 383 7.50 -12.70 27.17
N ILE A 384 8.67 -12.07 27.06
CA ILE A 384 9.41 -11.97 25.80
C ILE A 384 10.58 -12.96 25.81
N LEU A 385 10.66 -13.76 24.75
CA LEU A 385 11.79 -14.67 24.51
C LEU A 385 12.41 -14.33 23.15
N THR A 386 13.73 -14.32 23.09
CA THR A 386 14.48 -14.07 21.86
C THR A 386 15.48 -15.17 21.60
N ASP A 387 15.76 -15.42 20.32
CA ASP A 387 16.86 -16.25 19.87
C ASP A 387 17.57 -15.52 18.73
N SER A 388 18.86 -15.29 18.91
CA SER A 388 19.76 -14.71 17.90
C SER A 388 20.84 -15.73 17.53
N SER A 389 20.49 -17.02 17.53
CA SER A 389 21.42 -18.06 17.14
C SER A 389 21.41 -18.21 15.62
N LYS A 390 22.59 -18.42 15.02
CA LYS A 390 22.81 -18.38 13.56
C LYS A 390 22.54 -16.99 12.96
N SER A 391 22.51 -16.87 11.63
CA SER A 391 22.18 -15.63 10.89
C SER A 391 20.68 -15.25 10.98
N ASP A 392 19.95 -15.82 11.93
CA ASP A 392 18.52 -15.66 12.13
C ASP A 392 18.23 -14.95 13.46
N TYR A 393 17.09 -14.26 13.51
CA TYR A 393 16.57 -13.65 14.71
C TYR A 393 15.09 -13.97 14.87
N ARG A 394 14.72 -14.48 16.05
CA ARG A 394 13.33 -14.73 16.41
C ARG A 394 12.99 -14.10 17.75
N ARG A 395 11.80 -13.53 17.84
CA ARG A 395 11.24 -12.91 19.03
C ARG A 395 9.81 -13.40 19.20
N VAL A 396 9.52 -13.95 20.38
CA VAL A 396 8.25 -14.54 20.76
C VAL A 396 7.71 -13.75 21.95
N ALA A 397 6.50 -13.19 21.81
CA ALA A 397 5.77 -12.57 22.90
C ALA A 397 4.63 -13.49 23.36
N LEU A 398 4.64 -13.86 24.63
CA LEU A 398 3.73 -14.83 25.23
C LEU A 398 2.86 -14.17 26.31
N SER A 399 1.58 -14.52 26.35
CA SER A 399 0.71 -14.29 27.50
C SER A 399 0.28 -15.64 28.07
N GLY A 400 0.85 -16.02 29.22
CA GLY A 400 0.73 -17.39 29.74
C GLY A 400 1.33 -18.40 28.75
N ASP A 401 0.51 -19.29 28.21
CA ASP A 401 0.92 -20.26 27.19
C ASP A 401 0.44 -19.92 25.77
N ARG A 402 -0.03 -18.70 25.54
CA ARG A 402 -0.51 -18.23 24.23
C ARG A 402 0.48 -17.30 23.58
N LEU A 403 0.63 -17.43 22.26
CA LEU A 403 1.37 -16.49 21.44
C LEU A 403 0.53 -15.24 21.22
N VAL A 404 1.08 -14.06 21.50
CA VAL A 404 0.43 -12.76 21.24
C VAL A 404 1.20 -11.91 20.24
N GLY A 405 2.48 -12.25 20.01
CA GLY A 405 3.33 -11.57 19.05
C GLY A 405 4.46 -12.49 18.58
N TYR A 406 4.78 -12.42 17.29
CA TYR A 406 5.86 -13.20 16.69
C TYR A 406 6.62 -12.36 15.66
N LEU A 407 7.94 -12.28 15.82
CA LEU A 407 8.86 -11.72 14.84
C LEU A 407 9.88 -12.80 14.47
N ALA A 408 10.01 -13.07 13.17
CA ALA A 408 11.07 -13.90 12.62
C ALA A 408 11.76 -13.12 11.50
N LEU A 409 13.08 -13.15 11.51
CA LEU A 409 13.95 -12.57 10.50
C LEU A 409 15.05 -13.58 10.21
N GLY A 410 15.23 -13.99 8.96
CA GLY A 410 16.20 -15.03 8.59
C GLY A 410 16.11 -15.37 7.12
N THR A 411 16.85 -16.36 6.65
CA THR A 411 16.80 -16.78 5.23
C THR A 411 15.53 -17.57 4.90
N GLU A 412 14.93 -18.24 5.87
CA GLU A 412 13.72 -19.04 5.68
C GLU A 412 12.46 -18.29 6.10
N GLN A 413 11.40 -18.39 5.28
CA GLN A 413 10.10 -17.82 5.60
C GLN A 413 9.25 -18.83 6.39
N PRO A 414 8.81 -18.51 7.63
CA PRO A 414 7.88 -19.37 8.36
C PRO A 414 6.50 -19.40 7.70
N ASP A 415 5.69 -20.45 7.97
CA ASP A 415 4.28 -20.49 7.55
C ASP A 415 3.47 -19.40 8.28
N SER A 416 3.43 -18.26 7.63
CA SER A 416 2.99 -16.98 8.17
C SER A 416 1.49 -16.94 8.48
N LEU A 417 0.67 -17.61 7.67
CA LEU A 417 -0.79 -17.73 7.89
C LEU A 417 -1.11 -18.72 9.01
N ALA A 418 -0.37 -19.82 9.11
CA ALA A 418 -0.53 -20.75 10.21
C ALA A 418 -0.17 -20.11 11.56
N ILE A 419 0.92 -19.33 11.62
CA ILE A 419 1.27 -18.56 12.83
C ILE A 419 0.18 -17.54 13.18
N LYS A 420 -0.32 -16.79 12.19
CA LYS A 420 -1.46 -15.87 12.38
C LYS A 420 -2.66 -16.58 13.00
N ARG A 421 -3.02 -17.74 12.46
CA ARG A 421 -4.15 -18.53 12.93
C ARG A 421 -3.96 -19.06 14.35
N ILE A 422 -2.75 -19.50 14.73
CA ILE A 422 -2.42 -19.92 16.09
C ILE A 422 -2.70 -18.80 17.10
N ILE A 423 -2.32 -17.56 16.78
CA ILE A 423 -2.55 -16.39 17.64
C ILE A 423 -4.05 -16.06 17.69
N GLU A 424 -4.73 -16.02 16.54
CA GLU A 424 -6.16 -15.66 16.46
C GLU A 424 -7.07 -16.66 17.19
N GLU A 425 -6.77 -17.96 17.10
CA GLU A 425 -7.53 -19.01 17.77
C GLU A 425 -7.09 -19.21 19.25
N GLY A 426 -6.05 -18.50 19.70
CA GLY A 426 -5.54 -18.61 21.06
C GLY A 426 -5.03 -20.00 21.41
N ILE A 427 -4.49 -20.73 20.44
CA ILE A 427 -3.97 -22.08 20.61
C ILE A 427 -2.73 -22.02 21.52
N SER A 428 -2.72 -22.89 22.55
CA SER A 428 -1.57 -22.99 23.46
C SER A 428 -0.31 -23.37 22.68
N VAL A 429 0.80 -22.67 22.91
CA VAL A 429 2.11 -22.93 22.29
C VAL A 429 3.11 -23.53 23.27
N ARG A 430 2.68 -23.91 24.48
CA ARG A 430 3.54 -24.38 25.59
C ARG A 430 4.61 -25.39 25.14
N ASP A 431 4.19 -26.40 24.39
CA ASP A 431 5.05 -27.52 23.98
C ASP A 431 5.94 -27.19 22.77
N VAL A 432 5.75 -26.02 22.16
CA VAL A 432 6.40 -25.62 20.91
C VAL A 432 7.13 -24.28 20.99
N ILE A 433 7.25 -23.68 22.18
CA ILE A 433 8.01 -22.43 22.39
C ILE A 433 9.46 -22.56 21.89
N LYS A 434 10.16 -23.65 22.26
CA LYS A 434 11.55 -23.86 21.85
C LYS A 434 11.68 -24.07 20.33
N PRO A 435 10.89 -24.93 19.67
CA PRO A 435 10.83 -25.01 18.21
C PRO A 435 10.55 -23.67 17.52
N LEU A 436 9.59 -22.87 18.04
CA LEU A 436 9.25 -21.54 17.52
C LEU A 436 10.44 -20.58 17.55
N LEU A 437 11.19 -20.57 18.65
CA LEU A 437 12.40 -19.76 18.83
C LEU A 437 13.56 -20.23 17.95
N LYS A 438 13.72 -21.54 17.78
CA LYS A 438 14.81 -22.12 16.96
C LYS A 438 14.49 -22.20 15.47
N GLY A 439 13.30 -21.80 15.05
CA GLY A 439 12.86 -21.87 13.66
C GLY A 439 12.59 -23.28 13.14
N GLN A 440 12.44 -24.25 14.03
CA GLN A 440 12.22 -25.66 13.70
C GLN A 440 10.74 -26.04 13.80
N PHE A 441 9.85 -25.05 13.67
CA PHE A 441 8.43 -25.21 13.94
C PHE A 441 7.61 -25.27 12.66
N ASP A 442 7.02 -26.45 12.40
CA ASP A 442 5.98 -26.62 11.38
C ASP A 442 4.61 -26.25 11.96
N ALA A 443 4.19 -25.01 11.70
CA ALA A 443 2.94 -24.46 12.18
C ALA A 443 1.71 -25.15 11.56
N ARG A 444 1.80 -25.64 10.32
CA ARG A 444 0.68 -26.28 9.62
C ARG A 444 0.44 -27.67 10.18
N ALA A 445 1.50 -28.47 10.35
CA ALA A 445 1.40 -29.78 10.99
C ALA A 445 0.96 -29.66 12.45
N TYR A 446 1.34 -28.58 13.14
CA TYR A 446 0.86 -28.31 14.49
C TYR A 446 -0.66 -28.04 14.52
N LEU A 447 -1.16 -27.13 13.67
CA LEU A 447 -2.59 -26.84 13.55
C LEU A 447 -3.42 -28.07 13.18
N ALA A 448 -2.96 -28.87 12.22
CA ALA A 448 -3.65 -30.09 11.82
C ALA A 448 -3.78 -31.09 12.98
N ARG A 449 -2.73 -31.25 13.79
CA ARG A 449 -2.75 -32.11 14.98
C ARG A 449 -3.69 -31.59 16.05
N GLN A 450 -3.76 -30.27 16.28
CA GLN A 450 -4.67 -29.69 17.26
C GLN A 450 -6.14 -29.90 16.86
N HIS A 451 -6.52 -29.60 15.61
CA HIS A 451 -7.87 -29.87 15.12
C HIS A 451 -8.24 -31.35 15.21
N SER A 452 -7.30 -32.25 14.90
CA SER A 452 -7.50 -33.69 15.01
C SER A 452 -7.74 -34.13 16.46
N ARG A 453 -7.01 -33.55 17.43
CA ARG A 453 -7.21 -33.78 18.86
C ARG A 453 -8.56 -33.26 19.33
N THR A 454 -8.92 -32.02 19.00
CA THR A 454 -10.23 -31.43 19.34
C THR A 454 -11.37 -32.28 18.78
N THR A 455 -11.27 -32.73 17.52
CA THR A 455 -12.27 -33.61 16.90
C THR A 455 -12.35 -34.95 17.64
N ARG A 456 -11.21 -35.54 18.00
CA ARG A 456 -11.16 -36.80 18.76
C ARG A 456 -11.74 -36.64 20.17
N ASP A 457 -11.47 -35.54 20.85
CA ASP A 457 -11.96 -35.24 22.18
C ASP A 457 -13.50 -35.07 22.17
N LEU A 458 -14.03 -34.35 21.16
CA LEU A 458 -15.47 -34.25 20.90
C LEU A 458 -16.11 -35.63 20.64
N LEU A 459 -15.46 -36.48 19.84
CA LEU A 459 -15.95 -37.83 19.53
C LEU A 459 -15.84 -38.81 20.72
N THR A 460 -14.92 -38.59 21.65
CA THR A 460 -14.67 -39.47 22.81
C THR A 460 -15.37 -38.99 24.09
N GLY A 461 -16.21 -37.96 24.01
CA GLY A 461 -16.95 -37.42 25.16
C GLY A 461 -16.08 -36.74 26.21
N ARG A 462 -14.77 -36.62 25.96
CA ARG A 462 -13.91 -35.70 26.71
C ARG A 462 -14.18 -34.33 26.14
N ALA A 463 -15.24 -33.67 26.63
CA ALA A 463 -15.50 -32.30 26.26
C ALA A 463 -14.17 -31.53 26.41
N PRO A 464 -13.70 -30.82 25.36
CA PRO A 464 -12.59 -29.92 25.57
C PRO A 464 -12.98 -29.07 26.78
N ALA A 465 -12.05 -28.85 27.71
CA ALA A 465 -12.26 -27.79 28.69
C ALA A 465 -12.60 -26.58 27.82
N LEU A 466 -13.87 -26.18 27.80
CA LEU A 466 -14.30 -24.94 27.20
C LEU A 466 -13.28 -23.98 27.78
N ALA A 467 -12.36 -23.49 26.94
CA ALA A 467 -11.56 -22.35 27.31
C ALA A 467 -12.64 -21.43 27.81
N ARG A 468 -12.66 -21.17 29.14
CA ARG A 468 -13.57 -20.18 29.66
C ARG A 468 -13.30 -19.04 28.71
N GLN A 469 -14.31 -18.64 27.95
CA GLN A 469 -14.44 -17.24 27.67
C GLN A 469 -14.46 -16.67 29.10
N GLN A 470 -13.25 -16.43 29.66
CA GLN A 470 -13.05 -15.21 30.40
C GLN A 470 -13.73 -14.23 29.50
N ASN A 471 -14.82 -13.67 30.00
CA ASN A 471 -15.53 -12.60 29.34
C ASN A 471 -14.44 -11.70 28.77
N GLN A 472 -14.10 -11.89 27.49
CA GLN A 472 -13.90 -10.75 26.64
C GLN A 472 -15.14 -9.96 27.00
N PRO A 473 -15.00 -8.73 27.52
CA PRO A 473 -16.18 -7.92 27.68
C PRO A 473 -16.94 -8.13 26.39
N VAL A 474 -18.19 -8.58 26.48
CA VAL A 474 -19.11 -8.42 25.38
C VAL A 474 -19.04 -6.91 25.21
N VAL A 475 -18.16 -6.48 24.31
CA VAL A 475 -18.19 -5.14 23.82
C VAL A 475 -19.49 -5.22 23.07
N GLU A 476 -20.57 -4.82 23.74
CA GLU A 476 -21.74 -4.36 23.04
C GLU A 476 -21.17 -3.51 21.93
N TYR A 477 -21.31 -4.01 20.71
CA TYR A 477 -20.91 -3.27 19.55
C TYR A 477 -21.76 -2.02 19.64
N GLU A 478 -21.15 -0.91 20.04
CA GLU A 478 -21.67 0.39 19.66
C GLU A 478 -21.65 0.33 18.14
N ILE A 479 -22.80 -0.07 17.57
CA ILE A 479 -23.27 0.47 16.32
C ILE A 479 -22.97 1.95 16.48
N PHE A 480 -22.00 2.47 15.72
CA PHE A 480 -21.71 3.90 15.72
C PHE A 480 -23.04 4.61 15.84
N PRO A 481 -23.29 5.40 16.91
CA PRO A 481 -24.61 5.96 17.13
C PRO A 481 -25.00 6.62 15.83
N THR A 482 -25.94 5.99 15.13
CA THR A 482 -26.31 6.45 13.80
C THR A 482 -26.85 7.83 14.07
N VAL A 483 -26.24 8.86 13.49
CA VAL A 483 -26.74 10.23 13.65
C VAL A 483 -28.15 10.23 13.06
N SER A 484 -29.13 10.02 13.94
CA SER A 484 -30.52 9.81 13.57
C SER A 484 -31.18 11.18 13.41
N ARG A 485 -32.22 11.21 12.57
CA ARG A 485 -33.01 12.40 12.29
C ARG A 485 -33.46 13.06 13.60
N GLN A 486 -32.97 14.25 13.89
CA GLN A 486 -33.80 15.22 14.60
C GLN A 486 -34.90 15.66 13.61
N GLN A 487 -36.12 15.18 13.86
CA GLN A 487 -37.34 15.80 13.36
C GLN A 487 -37.42 17.19 14.00
N THR A 488 -37.23 18.23 13.21
CA THR A 488 -37.59 19.60 13.61
C THR A 488 -39.08 19.78 13.38
N ASP A 489 -39.86 19.80 14.45
CA ASP A 489 -41.21 20.37 14.45
C ASP A 489 -41.11 21.92 14.50
N PRO A 490 -42.04 22.65 13.88
CA PRO A 490 -41.91 24.09 13.68
C PRO A 490 -42.43 24.91 14.87
N LEU A 491 -41.79 26.06 15.08
CA LEU A 491 -42.24 27.26 15.80
C LEU A 491 -42.33 27.17 17.34
N LYS A 492 -41.46 27.95 17.99
CA LYS A 492 -41.88 28.92 19.01
C LYS A 492 -40.96 30.15 18.97
N VAL A 493 -41.58 31.28 18.63
CA VAL A 493 -41.02 32.63 18.76
C VAL A 493 -41.15 33.04 20.22
N HIS A 494 -40.09 33.59 20.80
CA HIS A 494 -40.20 34.62 21.83
C HIS A 494 -39.03 35.61 21.71
N GLU A 495 -39.43 36.87 21.73
CA GLU A 495 -38.68 38.12 21.55
C GLU A 495 -37.81 38.51 22.76
N GLU A 496 -36.76 39.31 22.45
CA GLU A 496 -36.22 40.47 23.17
C GLU A 496 -35.65 40.29 24.61
N THR A 497 -34.59 40.95 25.10
CA THR A 497 -33.86 42.21 24.75
C THR A 497 -32.47 42.21 25.50
N PRO A 498 -31.60 43.25 25.43
CA PRO A 498 -30.13 43.14 25.42
C PRO A 498 -29.39 43.78 26.62
N VAL A 499 -28.07 43.55 26.76
CA VAL A 499 -27.14 44.37 27.57
C VAL A 499 -25.72 44.28 26.94
N SER A 500 -25.17 45.34 26.32
CA SER A 500 -24.13 46.28 26.85
C SER A 500 -22.94 45.57 27.51
N SER A 501 -21.67 45.78 27.12
CA SER A 501 -20.94 47.04 27.27
C SER A 501 -19.62 47.08 26.49
N ALA A 502 -19.22 48.32 26.15
CA ALA A 502 -18.06 48.74 25.39
C ALA A 502 -16.71 48.67 26.12
N GLN A 503 -15.62 48.65 25.33
CA GLN A 503 -14.38 49.47 25.41
C GLN A 503 -13.41 48.90 24.35
N GLY A 504 -12.87 49.58 23.33
CA GLY A 504 -12.75 51.01 23.05
C GLY A 504 -11.32 51.50 23.27
N ARG A 505 -10.42 51.39 22.27
CA ARG A 505 -9.35 52.37 21.96
C ARG A 505 -8.68 52.13 20.59
N GLN A 506 -9.05 53.00 19.65
CA GLN A 506 -8.26 53.51 18.50
C GLN A 506 -7.09 54.37 19.05
N ARG A 507 -6.00 54.79 18.36
CA ARG A 507 -5.64 55.17 16.96
C ARG A 507 -4.10 55.46 17.01
N GLN A 508 -3.25 55.40 15.98
CA GLN A 508 -3.01 56.33 14.84
C GLN A 508 -1.70 55.84 14.15
N THR A 509 -1.70 55.44 12.87
CA THR A 509 -1.18 56.15 11.66
C THR A 509 0.24 56.72 11.72
N ASP A 510 1.09 56.29 10.77
CA ASP A 510 1.87 57.20 9.93
C ASP A 510 2.13 56.60 8.54
N GLN A 511 2.02 57.47 7.52
CA GLN A 511 2.22 57.23 6.09
C GLN A 511 3.68 57.50 5.69
N LEU A 512 4.13 56.87 4.60
CA LEU A 512 5.11 57.32 3.57
C LEU A 512 5.19 56.13 2.58
N GLY A 513 4.75 56.17 1.32
CA GLY A 513 5.18 57.02 0.21
C GLY A 513 5.61 56.09 -0.95
N MET A 514 4.76 55.96 -1.98
CA MET A 514 4.97 55.14 -3.20
C MET A 514 6.04 55.76 -4.13
N PRO A 515 6.51 55.03 -5.16
CA PRO A 515 5.90 55.28 -6.48
C PRO A 515 5.55 54.02 -7.30
N GLN A 516 4.58 54.25 -8.18
CA GLN A 516 3.90 53.32 -9.09
C GLN A 516 4.74 52.92 -10.31
N ALA A 517 4.46 51.73 -10.86
CA ALA A 517 4.68 51.40 -12.27
C ALA A 517 3.43 50.69 -12.83
N GLN A 518 3.06 51.06 -14.05
CA GLN A 518 1.79 50.78 -14.76
C GLN A 518 1.69 49.33 -15.30
N PRO A 519 0.47 48.86 -15.65
CA PRO A 519 0.22 47.49 -16.08
C PRO A 519 0.26 47.36 -17.62
N GLU A 520 0.96 46.36 -18.13
CA GLU A 520 0.86 45.97 -19.55
C GLU A 520 -0.03 44.74 -19.79
N ARG A 521 -0.63 44.77 -20.98
CA ARG A 521 -1.86 44.11 -21.42
C ARG A 521 -1.76 42.59 -21.55
N ALA A 522 -2.93 41.98 -21.34
CA ALA A 522 -3.25 40.62 -21.73
C ALA A 522 -3.18 40.41 -23.25
N ALA A 523 -2.66 39.25 -23.66
CA ALA A 523 -2.85 38.67 -24.99
C ALA A 523 -3.34 37.21 -24.83
N THR A 524 -4.36 36.87 -25.61
CA THR A 524 -5.05 35.58 -25.71
C THR A 524 -4.23 34.52 -26.49
N PRO A 525 -4.60 33.21 -26.39
CA PRO A 525 -3.75 32.10 -26.83
C PRO A 525 -4.04 31.65 -28.27
N GLN A 526 -3.00 31.52 -29.10
CA GLN A 526 -3.04 30.82 -30.39
C GLN A 526 -1.62 30.41 -30.81
N ALA A 527 -1.51 29.28 -31.54
CA ALA A 527 -0.31 28.63 -32.10
C ALA A 527 0.44 27.63 -31.20
N MET A 528 -0.23 26.52 -30.89
CA MET A 528 0.37 25.18 -30.82
C MET A 528 0.24 24.56 -32.21
N TYR A 529 1.33 24.44 -32.97
CA TYR A 529 1.62 23.46 -34.04
C TYR A 529 2.94 23.90 -34.69
N GLU A 530 3.78 22.93 -35.08
CA GLU A 530 5.12 23.07 -35.68
C GLU A 530 6.31 23.13 -34.70
N TYR A 531 6.64 21.96 -34.13
CA TYR A 531 8.04 21.64 -33.83
C TYR A 531 8.33 20.16 -34.13
N GLU A 532 8.03 19.75 -35.36
CA GLU A 532 8.59 18.54 -35.98
C GLU A 532 9.40 19.00 -37.20
N ALA A 533 10.72 19.16 -37.00
CA ALA A 533 11.78 19.01 -38.00
C ALA A 533 12.97 19.91 -37.64
N GLN A 534 13.88 19.42 -36.78
CA GLN A 534 15.32 19.73 -36.86
C GLN A 534 16.08 19.02 -35.73
N THR A 535 16.40 17.75 -35.94
CA THR A 535 17.64 17.14 -35.41
C THR A 535 17.88 15.80 -36.10
N ARG A 536 18.52 15.85 -37.28
CA ARG A 536 19.33 14.74 -37.79
C ARG A 536 20.79 15.08 -37.51
N TYR A 537 21.56 14.05 -37.17
CA TYR A 537 23.00 14.00 -36.90
C TYR A 537 23.45 14.32 -35.46
N ASN A 538 23.42 13.28 -34.62
CA ASN A 538 24.64 12.78 -33.99
C ASN A 538 24.47 11.28 -33.69
N ARG A 539 25.20 10.43 -34.44
CA ARG A 539 25.34 9.00 -34.15
C ARG A 539 26.39 8.85 -33.05
N GLY A 540 25.94 8.65 -31.83
CA GLY A 540 26.70 8.06 -30.73
C GLY A 540 26.10 6.69 -30.40
N THR A 541 26.96 5.71 -30.16
CA THR A 541 26.69 4.27 -30.02
C THR A 541 25.55 3.92 -29.05
N ASN A 542 24.39 3.51 -29.58
CA ASN A 542 23.38 2.76 -28.83
C ASN A 542 23.84 1.29 -28.74
N GLN A 543 24.47 0.91 -27.64
CA GLN A 543 24.48 -0.51 -27.25
C GLN A 543 23.10 -0.84 -26.65
N PRO A 544 22.43 -1.90 -27.09
CA PRO A 544 21.23 -2.38 -26.41
C PRO A 544 21.61 -2.90 -25.02
N LEU A 545 20.80 -2.55 -24.01
CA LEU A 545 20.89 -3.13 -22.66
C LEU A 545 20.92 -4.66 -22.76
N PRO A 546 21.79 -5.37 -22.02
CA PRO A 546 21.90 -6.81 -22.09
C PRO A 546 20.57 -7.47 -21.68
N GLN A 547 20.01 -8.27 -22.58
CA GLN A 547 18.86 -9.13 -22.28
C GLN A 547 19.36 -10.29 -21.41
N PHE A 548 19.05 -10.24 -20.11
CA PHE A 548 19.28 -11.37 -19.21
C PHE A 548 18.17 -12.39 -19.38
N GLU A 549 18.54 -13.65 -19.68
CA GLU A 549 17.63 -14.79 -19.68
C GLU A 549 17.02 -15.01 -18.29
N MET A 550 15.72 -15.31 -18.29
CA MET A 550 14.85 -15.36 -17.12
C MET A 550 15.02 -16.69 -16.37
N LEU A 551 15.46 -16.62 -15.12
CA LEU A 551 15.04 -17.57 -14.09
C LEU A 551 13.86 -16.94 -13.36
N VAL A 552 12.66 -17.42 -13.67
CA VAL A 552 11.41 -16.99 -13.03
C VAL A 552 11.28 -17.77 -11.73
N ASP A 553 12.03 -17.38 -10.71
CA ASP A 553 11.59 -17.69 -9.36
C ASP A 553 10.29 -16.92 -9.12
N GLU A 554 9.25 -17.62 -8.68
CA GLU A 554 7.89 -17.13 -8.57
C GLU A 554 7.82 -15.77 -7.86
N ILE A 555 7.58 -14.70 -8.63
CA ILE A 555 7.31 -13.38 -8.08
C ILE A 555 6.03 -13.51 -7.24
N ASN A 556 6.19 -13.44 -5.93
CA ASN A 556 5.06 -13.51 -5.02
C ASN A 556 4.13 -12.31 -5.29
N PRO A 557 2.87 -12.54 -5.72
CA PRO A 557 1.97 -11.46 -6.12
C PRO A 557 1.56 -10.55 -4.95
N PHE A 558 1.79 -10.98 -3.71
CA PHE A 558 1.48 -10.23 -2.49
C PHE A 558 2.60 -9.29 -2.04
N THR A 559 3.85 -9.58 -2.43
CA THR A 559 5.03 -8.83 -1.96
C THR A 559 5.80 -8.15 -3.09
N GLY A 560 5.82 -8.71 -4.31
CA GLY A 560 6.52 -8.12 -5.46
C GLY A 560 8.04 -8.06 -5.31
N ASN A 561 8.64 -8.95 -4.51
CA ASN A 561 10.06 -8.88 -4.08
C ASN A 561 11.08 -9.00 -5.22
N LEU A 562 12.23 -8.34 -5.04
CA LEU A 562 13.43 -8.38 -5.91
C LEU A 562 14.28 -9.64 -5.61
N PRO A 563 15.03 -10.18 -6.60
CA PRO A 563 15.95 -11.30 -6.37
C PRO A 563 17.20 -10.90 -5.57
N GLU A 564 17.95 -11.90 -5.11
CA GLU A 564 19.24 -11.76 -4.42
C GLU A 564 20.30 -11.09 -5.33
N LEU A 565 21.17 -10.26 -4.75
CA LEU A 565 22.33 -9.71 -5.45
C LEU A 565 23.50 -10.69 -5.28
N SER A 566 23.79 -11.53 -6.29
CA SER A 566 24.92 -12.45 -6.24
C SER A 566 26.25 -11.70 -6.09
N GLN A 567 27.12 -12.16 -5.18
CA GLN A 567 28.48 -11.64 -5.01
C GLN A 567 29.30 -11.85 -6.29
N ALA A 568 29.87 -10.76 -6.82
CA ALA A 568 30.79 -10.82 -7.94
C ALA A 568 32.17 -11.34 -7.47
N GLY A 569 32.51 -12.54 -7.93
CA GLY A 569 33.89 -12.98 -8.21
C GLY A 569 34.67 -13.65 -7.08
N MET A 570 34.74 -14.98 -7.12
CA MET A 570 35.96 -15.76 -6.84
C MET A 570 35.92 -17.03 -7.70
N TYR A 571 36.91 -17.16 -8.59
CA TYR A 571 37.22 -18.39 -9.33
C TYR A 571 37.93 -19.36 -8.38
N ASP A 572 37.56 -20.63 -8.40
CA ASP A 572 38.47 -21.72 -8.05
C ASP A 572 38.29 -22.85 -9.07
N ASP A 573 39.40 -23.16 -9.74
CA ASP A 573 39.64 -24.32 -10.57
C ASP A 573 39.69 -25.57 -9.68
N GLU A 574 39.09 -26.68 -10.10
CA GLU A 574 39.77 -27.99 -10.17
C GLU A 574 38.84 -29.11 -10.67
N ILE A 575 39.25 -29.67 -11.82
CA ILE A 575 39.31 -31.10 -12.16
C ILE A 575 37.98 -31.83 -12.42
N ASP A 576 37.66 -31.96 -13.72
CA ASP A 576 36.91 -33.10 -14.26
C ASP A 576 37.90 -34.17 -14.73
N ALA A 577 37.77 -35.37 -14.17
CA ALA A 577 38.43 -36.58 -14.65
C ALA A 577 37.43 -37.73 -14.56
N SER A 578 36.79 -38.07 -15.68
CA SER A 578 37.12 -39.30 -16.42
C SER A 578 35.95 -39.83 -17.25
N TYR A 579 36.32 -40.55 -18.32
CA TYR A 579 35.52 -41.45 -19.16
C TYR A 579 34.70 -40.85 -20.31
N ARG A 580 35.34 -40.81 -21.49
CA ARG A 580 34.88 -41.65 -22.62
C ARG A 580 36.05 -42.36 -23.30
N ARG A 581 36.01 -43.70 -23.29
CA ARG A 581 36.74 -44.55 -24.24
C ARG A 581 35.87 -44.79 -25.46
N GLY A 582 36.52 -44.78 -26.63
CA GLY A 582 36.36 -45.89 -27.58
C GLY A 582 35.93 -45.51 -28.99
N ASN A 583 36.96 -45.39 -29.86
CA ASN A 583 37.06 -45.92 -31.23
C ASN A 583 36.17 -45.28 -32.34
N ASN A 584 36.61 -45.08 -33.58
CA ASN A 584 37.83 -45.38 -34.34
C ASN A 584 37.75 -44.56 -35.66
N ASP A 585 38.76 -43.73 -35.98
CA ASP A 585 39.66 -43.80 -37.18
C ASP A 585 39.15 -43.08 -38.46
N PRO A 586 40.00 -42.69 -39.46
CA PRO A 586 41.14 -41.76 -39.39
C PRO A 586 41.26 -40.71 -40.56
N LEU A 587 42.14 -39.72 -40.33
CA LEU A 587 43.05 -38.99 -41.26
C LEU A 587 42.50 -38.03 -42.35
N LEU A 588 42.77 -36.71 -42.18
CA LEU A 588 43.76 -35.95 -42.97
C LEU A 588 43.89 -34.45 -42.53
N ASP A 589 45.09 -34.12 -42.03
CA ASP A 589 45.90 -32.88 -42.14
C ASP A 589 45.33 -31.44 -42.02
N THR A 590 45.55 -30.85 -40.81
CA THR A 590 46.25 -29.57 -40.44
C THR A 590 45.90 -28.18 -41.07
N PRO A 591 46.22 -27.04 -40.40
CA PRO A 591 45.87 -26.55 -39.06
C PRO A 591 45.42 -25.03 -39.13
N PRO A 592 45.52 -24.14 -38.11
CA PRO A 592 44.34 -23.46 -37.52
C PRO A 592 44.34 -21.92 -37.60
N ILE A 593 43.17 -21.26 -37.70
CA ILE A 593 42.98 -19.87 -37.21
C ILE A 593 41.56 -19.71 -36.63
N GLU A 594 41.50 -18.97 -35.52
CA GLU A 594 40.46 -18.83 -34.49
C GLU A 594 39.02 -18.45 -34.90
N PRO A 595 38.03 -18.70 -34.01
CA PRO A 595 36.61 -18.55 -34.28
C PRO A 595 36.03 -17.22 -33.79
N GLU A 596 35.26 -16.54 -34.64
CA GLU A 596 34.21 -15.62 -34.21
C GLU A 596 32.84 -16.28 -34.39
N ASN A 597 32.06 -16.29 -33.31
CA ASN A 597 30.64 -16.68 -33.23
C ASN A 597 30.33 -18.13 -33.66
N THR A 598 29.62 -18.92 -32.86
CA THR A 598 28.15 -18.94 -32.90
C THR A 598 27.62 -19.94 -31.86
N ALA A 599 26.67 -19.48 -31.06
CA ALA A 599 25.46 -20.13 -30.55
C ALA A 599 25.38 -21.65 -30.19
N LEU A 600 24.62 -21.86 -29.11
CA LEU A 600 23.62 -22.93 -28.85
C LEU A 600 24.10 -24.37 -28.57
N ARG A 601 23.71 -24.90 -27.39
CA ARG A 601 23.10 -26.23 -27.14
C ARG A 601 22.82 -26.39 -25.62
N TYR A 602 21.59 -26.36 -25.13
CA TYR A 602 20.52 -27.40 -25.04
C TYR A 602 20.69 -28.52 -23.98
N LYS A 603 19.62 -28.67 -23.18
CA LYS A 603 19.00 -29.86 -22.53
C LYS A 603 19.56 -30.33 -21.16
N LEU A 604 18.77 -30.33 -20.07
CA LEU A 604 17.54 -31.07 -19.65
C LEU A 604 17.84 -32.37 -18.86
N TRP A 605 17.30 -32.41 -17.62
CA TRP A 605 16.96 -33.53 -16.69
C TRP A 605 17.65 -33.39 -15.32
N ALA A 606 16.98 -33.23 -14.17
CA ALA A 606 15.81 -33.86 -13.53
C ALA A 606 16.17 -34.95 -12.51
N TYR A 607 15.92 -34.59 -11.23
CA TYR A 607 15.41 -35.41 -10.11
C TYR A 607 16.30 -36.44 -9.38
N MET A 608 16.47 -36.15 -8.07
CA MET A 608 16.69 -37.03 -6.89
C MET A 608 17.97 -37.86 -6.87
N GLY A 609 18.74 -37.95 -5.78
CA GLY A 609 18.45 -37.76 -4.37
C GLY A 609 19.17 -38.88 -3.61
N ASN A 610 19.78 -38.51 -2.49
CA ASN A 610 20.31 -39.33 -1.39
C ASN A 610 21.72 -39.95 -1.45
N GLU A 611 22.41 -39.70 -0.32
CA GLU A 611 23.43 -40.51 0.38
C GLU A 611 24.83 -40.51 -0.26
N GLU A 612 25.90 -39.98 0.36
CA GLU A 612 26.23 -39.70 1.77
C GLU A 612 26.98 -38.36 1.95
#